data_AF-A0AAU6HP18-F1
#
_entry.id   AF-A0AAU6HP18-F1
#
_cell.length_a   1.000
_cell.length_b   1.000
_cell.length_c   1.000
_cell.angle_alpha   90.00
_cell.angle_beta   90.00
_cell.angle_gamma   90.00
#
_symmetry.space_group_name_H-M   'P 1'
#
loop_
_entity.id
_entity.type
_entity.pdbx_description
1 polymer ?
#
loop_
_entity_poly.entity_id
_entity_poly.type
_entity_poly.pdbx_seq_one_letter_code
_entity_poly.pdbx_strand_id
1 'polypeptide(L)'
;MFTRRLLTAAVLAASLATLTSCKGEDTSASPDASASAASSPASTPTDAPGDAGTDAPTGGPGDGPSASASASTSGQKDLPIDPEPSSDCTPAKPAEGHRMVQVTRAPAGGVLPVKQAQFACDPNGGGYAGTGKAGRYRLAAGATAELTTSATGHRTVSLAALSGHLTACLKHDQVKAPLACSGDIYELTLNGSGAVSHLREIWHS
;
A
#
# COMPACT_ATOMS: atom_id res chain seq x y z
N MET A 1 4.34 -42.57 45.81
CA MET A 1 4.16 -41.65 46.95
C MET A 1 3.88 -40.26 46.39
N PHE A 2 2.70 -39.69 46.74
CA PHE A 2 2.34 -38.25 46.91
C PHE A 2 2.74 -37.22 45.81
N THR A 3 1.89 -36.33 45.26
CA THR A 3 0.48 -35.93 45.50
C THR A 3 0.03 -35.10 44.28
N ARG A 4 -1.18 -35.34 43.77
CA ARG A 4 -1.87 -34.45 42.83
C ARG A 4 -2.25 -33.13 43.52
N ARG A 5 -2.10 -31.98 42.86
CA ARG A 5 -2.82 -30.75 43.22
C ARG A 5 -3.65 -30.27 42.03
N LEU A 6 -4.96 -30.52 42.14
CA LEU A 6 -6.04 -29.86 41.42
C LEU A 6 -6.28 -28.49 42.08
N LEU A 7 -6.49 -27.45 41.28
CA LEU A 7 -7.25 -26.27 41.70
C LEU A 7 -7.96 -25.67 40.48
N THR A 8 -9.27 -25.91 40.46
CA THR A 8 -10.30 -25.33 39.61
C THR A 8 -10.74 -23.97 40.17
N ALA A 9 -10.94 -22.97 39.33
CA ALA A 9 -11.92 -21.90 39.57
C ALA A 9 -12.34 -21.25 38.23
N ALA A 10 -13.63 -21.32 37.94
CA ALA A 10 -14.30 -20.70 36.81
C ALA A 10 -14.87 -19.34 37.21
N VAL A 11 -14.89 -18.36 36.29
CA VAL A 11 -15.84 -17.24 36.34
C VAL A 11 -16.36 -16.97 34.92
N LEU A 12 -17.67 -17.15 34.78
CA LEU A 12 -18.48 -16.69 33.65
C LEU A 12 -18.66 -15.17 33.70
N ALA A 13 -18.56 -14.51 32.55
CA ALA A 13 -19.28 -13.26 32.30
C ALA A 13 -19.84 -13.29 30.87
N ALA A 14 -21.13 -13.61 30.78
CA ALA A 14 -21.92 -13.45 29.58
C ALA A 14 -22.35 -11.99 29.46
N SER A 15 -22.02 -11.34 28.35
CA SER A 15 -22.57 -10.03 27.97
C SER A 15 -23.42 -10.21 26.73
N LEU A 16 -24.72 -10.44 26.94
CA LEU A 16 -25.75 -10.29 25.92
C LEU A 16 -26.00 -8.80 25.75
N ALA A 17 -25.56 -8.21 24.63
CA ALA A 17 -26.00 -6.89 24.20
C ALA A 17 -27.01 -7.05 23.07
N THR A 18 -28.17 -6.48 23.32
CA THR A 18 -29.44 -6.58 22.61
C THR A 18 -29.42 -5.99 21.20
N LEU A 19 -30.11 -6.69 20.30
CA LEU A 19 -30.50 -6.28 18.96
C LEU A 19 -31.36 -4.99 19.00
N THR A 20 -30.99 -3.99 18.23
CA THR A 20 -31.95 -3.01 17.69
C THR A 20 -32.06 -3.25 16.19
N SER A 21 -33.18 -3.89 15.82
CA SER A 21 -33.63 -4.09 14.46
C SER A 21 -34.35 -2.82 14.03
N CYS A 22 -33.76 -2.04 13.12
CA CYS A 22 -34.50 -1.05 12.37
C CYS A 22 -35.26 -1.78 11.25
N LYS A 23 -36.44 -2.29 11.61
CA LYS A 23 -37.51 -2.66 10.68
C LYS A 23 -38.08 -1.38 10.09
N GLY A 24 -38.09 -1.29 8.76
CA GLY A 24 -38.72 -0.23 7.99
C GLY A 24 -39.31 -0.80 6.69
N GLU A 25 -40.39 -1.55 6.81
CA GLU A 25 -41.50 -1.60 5.83
C GLU A 25 -42.50 -0.54 6.34
N ASP A 26 -43.21 0.31 5.58
CA ASP A 26 -43.73 0.23 4.23
C ASP A 26 -43.81 1.65 3.62
N THR A 27 -43.64 1.80 2.30
CA THR A 27 -44.43 2.77 1.52
C THR A 27 -44.73 2.16 0.16
N SER A 28 -46.03 1.94 -0.05
CA SER A 28 -46.63 1.42 -1.27
C SER A 28 -46.49 2.37 -2.46
N ALA A 29 -46.18 1.76 -3.61
CA ALA A 29 -46.72 1.96 -4.96
C ALA A 29 -47.04 3.39 -5.45
N SER A 30 -46.38 3.79 -6.55
CA SER A 30 -46.94 3.55 -7.89
C SER A 30 -45.94 3.90 -9.01
N PRO A 31 -46.14 3.31 -10.20
CA PRO A 31 -45.21 3.38 -11.32
C PRO A 31 -45.50 4.59 -12.20
N ASP A 32 -44.48 5.12 -12.87
CA ASP A 32 -44.70 5.73 -14.17
C ASP A 32 -43.50 5.52 -15.08
N ALA A 33 -43.82 5.11 -16.29
CA ALA A 33 -42.90 4.83 -17.36
C ALA A 33 -42.42 6.15 -17.97
N SER A 34 -41.16 6.22 -18.38
CA SER A 34 -40.77 7.01 -19.54
C SER A 34 -39.46 6.49 -20.10
N ALA A 35 -39.60 5.83 -21.24
CA ALA A 35 -38.55 5.59 -22.21
C ALA A 35 -38.12 6.90 -22.90
N SER A 36 -37.08 6.79 -23.73
CA SER A 36 -36.51 7.80 -24.64
C SER A 36 -35.31 8.56 -24.06
N ALA A 37 -34.23 8.81 -24.78
CA ALA A 37 -33.77 8.35 -26.09
C ALA A 37 -32.26 8.68 -26.16
N ALA A 38 -31.59 8.04 -27.10
CA ALA A 38 -30.22 8.31 -27.50
C ALA A 38 -29.96 9.80 -27.82
N SER A 39 -28.71 10.25 -27.63
CA SER A 39 -28.03 11.18 -28.54
C SER A 39 -26.53 11.18 -28.26
N SER A 40 -25.77 10.59 -29.18
CA SER A 40 -24.39 11.02 -29.46
C SER A 40 -24.41 12.39 -30.14
N PRO A 41 -23.36 13.18 -30.00
CA PRO A 41 -22.76 13.71 -31.23
C PRO A 41 -21.25 13.54 -31.28
N ALA A 42 -20.81 13.16 -32.48
CA ALA A 42 -19.44 13.28 -32.96
C ALA A 42 -19.17 14.74 -33.36
N SER A 43 -17.94 15.19 -33.15
CA SER A 43 -17.36 16.35 -33.82
C SER A 43 -15.89 16.08 -34.15
N THR A 44 -15.62 15.79 -35.41
CA THR A 44 -14.44 16.24 -36.16
C THR A 44 -14.95 17.37 -37.09
N PRO A 45 -14.15 18.39 -37.52
CA PRO A 45 -13.01 18.16 -38.42
C PRO A 45 -11.85 19.21 -38.41
N THR A 46 -10.73 18.84 -39.06
CA THR A 46 -9.85 19.66 -39.97
C THR A 46 -9.07 20.86 -39.38
N ASP A 47 -7.73 21.00 -39.54
CA ASP A 47 -6.96 21.19 -40.79
C ASP A 47 -5.43 20.95 -40.57
N ALA A 48 -4.72 20.48 -41.62
CA ALA A 48 -3.26 20.53 -41.82
C ALA A 48 -2.92 21.80 -42.68
N PRO A 49 -1.71 22.15 -43.20
CA PRO A 49 -0.39 21.47 -43.25
C PRO A 49 0.87 22.40 -43.07
N GLY A 50 2.07 21.85 -43.27
CA GLY A 50 3.33 22.57 -43.59
C GLY A 50 4.25 22.87 -42.38
N ASP A 51 5.58 22.85 -42.45
CA ASP A 51 6.51 22.78 -43.58
C ASP A 51 7.88 22.30 -43.06
N ALA A 52 8.75 21.90 -43.99
CA ALA A 52 10.07 21.36 -43.75
C ALA A 52 11.07 22.44 -43.29
N GLY A 53 12.06 22.02 -42.51
CA GLY A 53 13.16 22.87 -42.07
C GLY A 53 14.39 22.04 -41.74
N THR A 54 15.05 21.56 -42.79
CA THR A 54 16.46 21.16 -42.76
C THR A 54 17.30 22.38 -42.39
N ASP A 55 18.19 22.27 -41.42
CA ASP A 55 19.55 22.84 -41.51
C ASP A 55 20.44 22.29 -40.40
N ALA A 56 21.51 21.61 -40.83
CA ALA A 56 22.69 21.34 -40.04
C ALA A 56 23.57 22.61 -39.98
N PRO A 57 24.43 22.74 -38.98
CA PRO A 57 25.83 22.86 -39.37
C PRO A 57 26.83 22.06 -38.53
N THR A 58 27.89 21.77 -39.27
CA THR A 58 29.17 21.13 -38.99
C THR A 58 30.05 21.86 -37.96
N GLY A 59 30.71 21.10 -37.09
CA GLY A 59 32.16 21.20 -36.84
C GLY A 59 32.68 22.05 -35.68
N GLY A 60 33.48 21.42 -34.81
CA GLY A 60 34.50 22.09 -34.00
C GLY A 60 34.83 21.40 -32.65
N PRO A 61 36.06 20.86 -32.45
CA PRO A 61 36.47 20.22 -31.20
C PRO A 61 37.01 21.24 -30.19
N GLY A 62 36.73 21.03 -28.91
CA GLY A 62 37.25 21.86 -27.82
C GLY A 62 37.64 21.01 -26.61
N ASP A 63 38.94 20.89 -26.40
CA ASP A 63 39.62 20.26 -25.26
C ASP A 63 39.38 21.01 -23.93
N GLY A 64 38.96 20.25 -22.90
CA GLY A 64 39.27 20.43 -21.46
C GLY A 64 38.76 21.69 -20.71
N PRO A 65 38.81 21.72 -19.36
CA PRO A 65 39.40 20.76 -18.43
C PRO A 65 38.42 20.15 -17.41
N SER A 66 38.90 19.07 -16.81
CA SER A 66 38.40 18.38 -15.63
C SER A 66 38.13 19.34 -14.45
N ALA A 67 36.95 19.23 -13.85
CA ALA A 67 36.65 19.77 -12.53
C ALA A 67 35.84 18.73 -11.74
N SER A 68 36.54 17.96 -10.92
CA SER A 68 35.97 17.24 -9.78
C SER A 68 35.31 18.23 -8.83
N ALA A 69 34.02 18.06 -8.57
CA ALA A 69 33.38 18.71 -7.43
C ALA A 69 32.25 17.84 -6.87
N SER A 70 32.62 17.15 -5.79
CA SER A 70 31.84 16.96 -4.57
C SER A 70 30.41 16.43 -4.69
N ALA A 71 30.30 15.12 -4.47
CA ALA A 71 29.14 14.48 -3.90
C ALA A 71 28.59 15.31 -2.72
N SER A 72 27.42 15.90 -2.93
CA SER A 72 26.63 16.47 -1.85
C SER A 72 25.83 15.34 -1.22
N THR A 73 26.36 14.82 -0.12
CA THR A 73 25.71 13.94 0.84
C THR A 73 24.37 14.53 1.26
N SER A 74 23.32 14.16 0.53
CA SER A 74 21.95 14.36 0.98
C SER A 74 21.70 13.33 2.06
N GLY A 75 21.49 13.80 3.29
CA GLY A 75 21.29 12.97 4.48
C GLY A 75 20.17 11.96 4.27
N GLN A 76 20.53 10.74 3.85
CA GLN A 76 19.76 9.56 4.17
C GLN A 76 19.88 9.38 5.68
N LYS A 77 18.83 9.77 6.40
CA LYS A 77 18.58 9.13 7.69
C LYS A 77 18.52 7.65 7.38
N ASP A 78 19.44 6.88 7.98
CA ASP A 78 19.39 5.42 8.11
C ASP A 78 17.95 4.98 8.37
N LEU A 79 17.25 4.61 7.30
CA LEU A 79 16.06 3.80 7.40
C LEU A 79 16.55 2.35 7.51
N PRO A 80 15.93 1.52 8.37
CA PRO A 80 16.36 0.15 8.57
C PRO A 80 16.45 -0.57 7.22
N ILE A 81 17.62 -1.13 6.94
CA ILE A 81 17.87 -2.03 5.81
C ILE A 81 16.83 -3.15 5.88
N ASP A 82 16.19 -3.41 4.74
CA ASP A 82 15.31 -4.57 4.54
C ASP A 82 16.06 -5.83 4.96
N PRO A 83 15.66 -6.53 6.04
CA PRO A 83 16.39 -7.69 6.50
C PRO A 83 16.13 -8.83 5.52
N GLU A 84 17.16 -9.21 4.74
CA GLU A 84 17.15 -10.50 4.04
C GLU A 84 16.83 -11.62 5.05
N PRO A 85 15.98 -12.61 4.69
CA PRO A 85 15.66 -13.69 5.61
C PRO A 85 16.95 -14.47 5.93
N SER A 86 17.41 -14.38 7.18
CA SER A 86 18.50 -15.22 7.65
C SER A 86 18.04 -16.68 7.69
N SER A 87 18.96 -17.61 7.44
CA SER A 87 18.72 -19.07 7.53
C SER A 87 18.23 -19.54 8.92
N ASP A 88 18.25 -18.64 9.91
CA ASP A 88 17.75 -18.86 11.27
C ASP A 88 16.25 -18.54 11.43
N CYS A 89 15.54 -18.24 10.33
CA CYS A 89 14.11 -17.93 10.29
C CYS A 89 13.64 -17.02 11.43
N THR A 90 14.39 -15.94 11.65
CA THR A 90 14.11 -14.99 12.73
C THR A 90 13.66 -13.68 12.11
N PRO A 91 12.40 -13.25 12.30
CA PRO A 91 11.96 -11.96 11.79
C PRO A 91 12.70 -10.84 12.50
N ALA A 92 13.05 -9.79 11.77
CA ALA A 92 13.44 -8.55 12.40
C ALA A 92 12.28 -8.03 13.26
N LYS A 93 12.61 -7.58 14.47
CA LYS A 93 11.64 -6.90 15.32
C LYS A 93 11.36 -5.52 14.72
N PRO A 94 10.09 -5.16 14.44
CA PRO A 94 9.76 -3.82 13.97
C PRO A 94 10.19 -2.76 14.98
N ALA A 95 10.61 -1.60 14.47
CA ALA A 95 10.95 -0.46 15.30
C ALA A 95 9.73 0.00 16.13
N GLU A 96 9.98 0.77 17.20
CA GLU A 96 8.90 1.35 17.98
C GLU A 96 8.04 2.27 17.11
N GLY A 97 6.71 2.18 17.24
CA GLY A 97 5.78 2.89 16.37
C GLY A 97 5.55 2.23 15.01
N HIS A 98 6.26 1.14 14.68
CA HIS A 98 6.08 0.41 13.43
C HIS A 98 5.17 -0.81 13.60
N ARG A 99 4.41 -1.15 12.56
CA ARG A 99 3.48 -2.31 12.57
C ARG A 99 3.52 -3.03 11.24
N MET A 100 3.62 -4.35 11.27
CA MET A 100 3.49 -5.20 10.08
C MET A 100 2.02 -5.51 9.85
N VAL A 101 1.54 -5.27 8.64
CA VAL A 101 0.14 -5.48 8.27
C VAL A 101 0.02 -6.11 6.90
N GLN A 102 -1.08 -6.81 6.69
CA GLN A 102 -1.55 -7.17 5.37
C GLN A 102 -2.64 -6.17 4.95
N VAL A 103 -2.41 -5.42 3.88
CA VAL A 103 -3.39 -4.49 3.33
C VAL A 103 -4.44 -5.29 2.56
N THR A 104 -5.70 -5.14 2.94
CA THR A 104 -6.78 -5.96 2.36
C THR A 104 -7.50 -5.29 1.20
N ARG A 105 -7.42 -3.95 1.11
CA ARG A 105 -8.01 -3.10 0.07
C ARG A 105 -7.25 -1.79 -0.04
N ALA A 106 -7.36 -1.12 -1.19
CA ALA A 106 -6.88 0.25 -1.35
C ALA A 106 -7.50 1.21 -0.32
N PRO A 107 -6.75 2.23 0.15
CA PRO A 107 -7.27 3.26 1.03
C PRO A 107 -8.51 3.97 0.47
N ALA A 108 -9.45 4.29 1.36
CA ALA A 108 -10.63 5.09 1.03
C ALA A 108 -11.05 5.96 2.21
N GLY A 109 -11.42 7.22 1.95
CA GLY A 109 -11.87 8.16 2.98
C GLY A 109 -10.85 8.40 4.10
N GLY A 110 -9.56 8.39 3.78
CA GLY A 110 -8.49 8.56 4.78
C GLY A 110 -8.27 7.35 5.69
N VAL A 111 -8.75 6.17 5.30
CA VAL A 111 -8.65 4.95 6.10
C VAL A 111 -8.04 3.81 5.30
N LEU A 112 -7.09 3.08 5.91
CA LEU A 112 -6.43 1.90 5.37
C LEU A 112 -6.99 0.63 6.01
N PRO A 113 -7.69 -0.24 5.26
CA PRO A 113 -8.20 -1.53 5.75
C PRO A 113 -7.11 -2.60 5.75
N VAL A 114 -6.89 -3.24 6.89
CA VAL A 114 -5.76 -4.16 7.08
C VAL A 114 -6.13 -5.40 7.90
N LYS A 115 -5.25 -6.41 7.92
CA LYS A 115 -5.10 -7.37 9.00
C LYS A 115 -3.73 -7.18 9.64
N GLN A 116 -3.58 -7.44 10.93
CA GLN A 116 -2.24 -7.54 11.52
C GLN A 116 -1.48 -8.67 10.82
N ALA A 117 -0.22 -8.45 10.46
CA ALA A 117 0.61 -9.49 9.89
C ALA A 117 1.54 -10.07 10.95
N GLN A 118 1.65 -11.40 10.96
CA GLN A 118 2.62 -12.12 11.78
C GLN A 118 3.57 -12.87 10.88
N PHE A 119 4.84 -12.89 11.28
CA PHE A 119 5.84 -13.70 10.62
C PHE A 119 5.68 -15.16 11.06
N ALA A 120 5.71 -16.07 10.10
CA ALA A 120 5.73 -17.50 10.33
C ALA A 120 6.86 -18.14 9.55
N CYS A 121 7.53 -19.11 10.17
CA CYS A 121 8.55 -19.90 9.52
C CYS A 121 7.95 -20.97 8.62
N ASP A 122 8.57 -21.16 7.47
CA ASP A 122 8.31 -22.26 6.55
C ASP A 122 9.64 -22.80 5.99
N PRO A 123 9.64 -23.93 5.26
CA PRO A 123 10.87 -24.49 4.69
C PRO A 123 11.65 -23.57 3.74
N ASN A 124 11.09 -22.44 3.30
CA ASN A 124 11.72 -21.48 2.40
C ASN A 124 12.25 -20.23 3.13
N GLY A 125 12.29 -20.21 4.46
CA GLY A 125 12.83 -19.09 5.25
C GLY A 125 11.77 -18.22 5.94
N GLY A 126 10.49 -18.50 5.72
CA GLY A 126 9.38 -17.82 6.37
C GLY A 126 8.93 -16.52 5.70
N GLY A 127 7.79 -16.01 6.16
CA GLY A 127 7.17 -14.81 5.60
C GLY A 127 6.10 -14.22 6.51
N TYR A 128 5.69 -12.99 6.21
CA TYR A 128 4.60 -12.33 6.90
C TYR A 128 3.26 -12.68 6.24
N ALA A 129 2.28 -13.06 7.04
CA ALA A 129 0.92 -13.26 6.59
C ALA A 129 -0.07 -12.55 7.51
N GLY A 130 -1.17 -12.03 6.95
CA GLY A 130 -2.24 -11.42 7.72
C GLY A 130 -2.93 -12.44 8.62
N THR A 131 -2.69 -12.39 9.92
CA THR A 131 -3.32 -13.27 10.90
C THR A 131 -4.28 -12.48 11.78
N GLY A 132 -5.54 -12.92 11.84
CA GLY A 132 -6.56 -12.35 12.72
C GLY A 132 -7.61 -11.48 12.04
N LYS A 133 -8.30 -10.68 12.87
CA LYS A 133 -9.47 -9.89 12.46
C LYS A 133 -9.04 -8.68 11.62
N ALA A 134 -9.88 -8.34 10.65
CA ALA A 134 -9.72 -7.11 9.89
C ALA A 134 -9.81 -5.90 10.84
N GLY A 135 -8.89 -4.95 10.64
CA GLY A 135 -8.79 -3.69 11.33
C GLY A 135 -8.67 -2.54 10.33
N ARG A 136 -8.57 -1.33 10.87
CA ARG A 136 -8.48 -0.09 10.08
C ARG A 136 -7.54 0.88 10.76
N TYR A 137 -6.67 1.51 9.98
CA TYR A 137 -5.84 2.62 10.42
C TYR A 137 -6.27 3.92 9.76
N ARG A 138 -6.24 5.03 10.51
CA ARG A 138 -6.37 6.37 9.92
C ARG A 138 -5.06 6.74 9.25
N LEU A 139 -5.15 7.36 8.07
CA LEU A 139 -4.00 7.95 7.40
C LEU A 139 -3.82 9.38 7.90
N ALA A 140 -2.60 9.73 8.28
CA ALA A 140 -2.26 11.09 8.65
C ALA A 140 -2.32 12.01 7.43
N ALA A 141 -2.57 13.30 7.66
CA ALA A 141 -2.42 14.30 6.61
C ALA A 141 -0.97 14.30 6.11
N GLY A 142 -0.79 14.27 4.79
CA GLY A 142 0.54 14.23 4.17
C GLY A 142 1.26 12.87 4.28
N ALA A 143 0.56 11.79 4.67
CA ALA A 143 1.17 10.47 4.66
C ALA A 143 1.68 10.08 3.27
N THR A 144 2.80 9.38 3.22
CA THR A 144 3.42 8.88 1.99
C THR A 144 3.57 7.37 2.04
N ALA A 145 3.91 6.77 0.90
CA ALA A 145 4.22 5.36 0.81
C ALA A 145 5.50 5.11 0.03
N GLU A 146 6.26 4.09 0.40
CA GLU A 146 7.37 3.54 -0.37
C GLU A 146 6.92 2.23 -1.01
N LEU A 147 6.85 2.24 -2.34
CA LEU A 147 6.45 1.09 -3.13
C LEU A 147 7.64 0.47 -3.80
N THR A 148 7.61 -0.84 -3.97
CA THR A 148 8.74 -1.53 -4.56
C THR A 148 8.80 -1.31 -6.07
N THR A 149 10.01 -1.32 -6.58
CA THR A 149 10.34 -1.19 -8.00
C THR A 149 10.88 -2.52 -8.51
N SER A 150 10.84 -2.74 -9.81
CA SER A 150 11.33 -3.97 -10.44
C SER A 150 12.84 -4.22 -10.26
N ALA A 151 13.60 -3.23 -9.78
CA ALA A 151 15.06 -3.28 -9.64
C ALA A 151 15.49 -3.30 -8.16
N THR A 152 14.76 -4.05 -7.31
CA THR A 152 14.99 -4.23 -5.86
C THR A 152 15.01 -2.96 -4.99
N GLY A 153 14.69 -1.80 -5.56
CA GLY A 153 14.59 -0.53 -4.83
C GLY A 153 13.16 -0.17 -4.46
N HIS A 154 13.00 0.85 -3.61
CA HIS A 154 11.72 1.48 -3.33
C HIS A 154 11.62 2.88 -3.95
N ARG A 155 10.38 3.32 -4.17
CA ARG A 155 10.07 4.68 -4.60
C ARG A 155 9.00 5.27 -3.70
N THR A 156 9.27 6.46 -3.17
CA THR A 156 8.27 7.23 -2.43
C THR A 156 7.19 7.76 -3.38
N VAL A 157 5.93 7.59 -2.99
CA VAL A 157 4.73 7.98 -3.73
C VAL A 157 3.69 8.63 -2.83
N SER A 158 2.72 9.31 -3.44
CA SER A 158 1.56 9.86 -2.74
C SER A 158 0.52 8.77 -2.42
N LEU A 159 -0.41 9.06 -1.49
CA LEU A 159 -1.53 8.16 -1.18
C LEU A 159 -2.42 7.85 -2.40
N ALA A 160 -2.56 8.78 -3.34
CA ALA A 160 -3.32 8.56 -4.56
C ALA A 160 -2.64 7.50 -5.45
N ALA A 161 -1.32 7.60 -5.61
CA ALA A 161 -0.53 6.63 -6.35
C ALA A 161 -0.51 5.26 -5.65
N LEU A 162 -0.37 5.24 -4.32
CA LEU A 162 -0.53 4.02 -3.51
C LEU A 162 -1.88 3.34 -3.75
N SER A 163 -2.98 4.12 -3.75
CA SER A 163 -4.33 3.57 -3.93
C SER A 163 -4.51 2.93 -5.30
N GLY A 164 -3.96 3.56 -6.35
CA GLY A 164 -3.92 2.98 -7.70
C GLY A 164 -3.10 1.71 -7.76
N HIS A 165 -1.90 1.71 -7.15
CA HIS A 165 -1.02 0.56 -7.08
C HIS A 165 -1.68 -0.63 -6.36
N LEU A 166 -2.20 -0.43 -5.15
CA LEU A 166 -2.90 -1.47 -4.39
C LEU A 166 -4.11 -2.02 -5.14
N THR A 167 -4.87 -1.16 -5.83
CA THR A 167 -6.02 -1.59 -6.63
C THR A 167 -5.60 -2.54 -7.75
N ALA A 168 -4.49 -2.25 -8.43
CA ALA A 168 -3.95 -3.12 -9.48
C ALA A 168 -3.35 -4.40 -8.89
N CYS A 169 -2.47 -4.29 -7.88
CA CYS A 169 -1.80 -5.45 -7.30
C CYS A 169 -2.74 -6.47 -6.67
N LEU A 170 -3.75 -6.01 -5.91
CA LEU A 170 -4.74 -6.91 -5.30
C LEU A 170 -5.65 -7.59 -6.33
N LYS A 171 -5.67 -7.12 -7.58
CA LYS A 171 -6.36 -7.74 -8.71
C LYS A 171 -5.44 -8.56 -9.62
N HIS A 172 -4.14 -8.58 -9.32
CA HIS A 172 -3.09 -9.15 -10.17
C HIS A 172 -3.00 -8.48 -11.56
N ASP A 173 -3.35 -7.19 -11.64
CA ASP A 173 -3.17 -6.37 -12.84
C ASP A 173 -1.74 -5.83 -12.94
N GLN A 174 -1.34 -5.41 -14.13
CA GLN A 174 -0.07 -4.73 -14.36
C GLN A 174 -0.05 -3.36 -13.65
N VAL A 175 0.98 -3.11 -12.85
CA VAL A 175 1.25 -1.78 -12.30
C VAL A 175 2.09 -0.94 -13.25
N LYS A 176 1.94 0.38 -13.13
CA LYS A 176 2.70 1.34 -13.94
C LYS A 176 4.17 1.28 -13.58
N ALA A 177 5.02 1.02 -14.59
CA ALA A 177 6.47 1.11 -14.46
C ALA A 177 6.89 2.49 -13.89
N PRO A 178 7.90 2.54 -13.00
CA PRO A 178 8.85 1.47 -12.65
C PRO A 178 8.42 0.61 -11.44
N LEU A 179 7.17 0.72 -10.99
CA LEU A 179 6.69 -0.03 -9.82
C LEU A 179 6.50 -1.51 -10.15
N ALA A 180 6.61 -2.37 -9.14
CA ALA A 180 6.32 -3.79 -9.21
C ALA A 180 5.37 -4.18 -8.06
N CYS A 181 4.44 -5.11 -8.31
CA CYS A 181 3.62 -5.68 -7.24
C CYS A 181 4.44 -6.73 -6.51
N SER A 182 4.84 -6.44 -5.27
CA SER A 182 5.56 -7.43 -4.46
C SER A 182 4.64 -8.18 -3.49
N GLY A 183 3.46 -7.63 -3.22
CA GLY A 183 2.44 -8.34 -2.47
C GLY A 183 1.47 -7.39 -1.78
N ASP A 184 0.96 -7.84 -0.64
CA ASP A 184 0.03 -7.06 0.18
C ASP A 184 0.53 -6.86 1.63
N ILE A 185 1.80 -7.14 1.91
CA ILE A 185 2.43 -6.90 3.20
C ILE A 185 3.09 -5.53 3.22
N TYR A 186 2.76 -4.75 4.25
CA TYR A 186 3.27 -3.42 4.46
C TYR A 186 3.75 -3.25 5.90
N GLU A 187 4.84 -2.50 6.06
CA GLU A 187 5.21 -1.90 7.32
C GLU A 187 4.59 -0.50 7.42
N LEU A 188 3.87 -0.25 8.50
CA LEU A 188 3.27 1.04 8.81
C LEU A 188 4.12 1.76 9.85
N THR A 189 4.49 3.01 9.60
CA THR A 189 4.96 3.91 10.65
C THR A 189 3.80 4.73 11.17
N LEU A 190 3.54 4.64 12.47
CA LEU A 190 2.51 5.41 13.15
C LEU A 190 3.10 6.67 13.77
N ASN A 191 2.40 7.79 13.64
CA ASN A 191 2.74 9.03 14.35
C ASN A 191 2.26 8.98 15.81
N GLY A 192 2.54 10.03 16.59
CA GLY A 192 2.16 10.11 18.01
C GLY A 192 0.65 10.04 18.30
N SER A 193 -0.21 10.20 17.28
CA SER A 193 -1.67 10.02 17.40
C SER A 193 -2.16 8.62 17.04
N GLY A 194 -1.24 7.72 16.64
CA GLY A 194 -1.56 6.38 16.14
C GLY A 194 -2.08 6.35 14.69
N ALA A 195 -2.01 7.48 13.98
CA ALA A 195 -2.32 7.54 12.54
C ALA A 195 -1.08 7.19 11.72
N VAL A 196 -1.29 6.56 10.57
CA VAL A 196 -0.23 6.13 9.66
C VAL A 196 0.37 7.35 8.97
N SER A 197 1.64 7.64 9.26
CA SER A 197 2.41 8.69 8.58
C SER A 197 3.20 8.18 7.39
N HIS A 198 3.58 6.90 7.40
CA HIS A 198 4.34 6.28 6.33
C HIS A 198 3.92 4.81 6.15
N LEU A 199 3.93 4.35 4.90
CA LEU A 199 3.75 2.94 4.55
C LEU A 199 4.96 2.49 3.73
N ARG A 200 5.49 1.30 3.98
CA ARG A 200 6.52 0.69 3.14
C ARG A 200 6.05 -0.68 2.72
N GLU A 201 5.96 -0.92 1.41
CA GLU A 201 5.73 -2.25 0.88
C GLU A 201 6.95 -3.12 1.21
N ILE A 202 6.70 -4.30 1.77
CA ILE A 202 7.75 -5.27 2.08
C ILE A 202 7.88 -6.20 0.89
N TRP A 203 9.11 -6.37 0.40
CA TRP A 203 9.34 -7.25 -0.73
C TRP A 203 9.08 -8.70 -0.31
N HIS A 204 8.22 -9.38 -1.06
CA HIS A 204 8.09 -10.83 -1.01
C HIS A 204 8.53 -11.38 -2.36
N SER A 205 9.63 -12.14 -2.36
CA SER A 205 9.99 -13.06 -3.45
C SER A 205 9.26 -14.38 -3.31
#